data_AF-A0A1I1J6J7-F1
#
_entry.id   AF-A0A1I1J6J7-F1
#
_cell.length_a   1.000
_cell.length_b   1.000
_cell.length_c   1.000
_cell.angle_alpha   90.00
_cell.angle_beta   90.00
_cell.angle_gamma   90.00
#
_symmetry.space_group_name_H-M   'P 1'
#
loop_
_entity.id
_entity.type
_entity.pdbx_description
1 polymer ?
#
loop_
_entity_poly.entity_id
_entity_poly.type
_entity_poly.pdbx_seq_one_letter_code
_entity_poly.pdbx_strand_id
1 'polypeptide(L)'
;MNLLSQYIVASAHLYGAVPKAVVADIYNDQNEEQVMTEDVEKCYLENRQAIEKTFVYLEDEHFAHETVLTFDGLDAMLQQQAGKPRYIPEKEELLKYVDDFYFEQNSAYTTIYHYVLENLLDGDDDRATDVCEDVQGMIEVNARFKSLMNIFDHRGVTFQSRKQRETVSRMVKVLQNNVRLWDNNGHTNKELKEQGYTVSAVPSENKASSQTKKLGRNDPCHCGSGKKYKKCCLDKDQKMNARQV
;
A
#
# COMPACT_ATOMS: atom_id res chain seq x y z
N MET A 1 10.54 -22.46 3.51
CA MET A 1 11.19 -21.61 2.48
C MET A 1 12.68 -21.59 2.75
N ASN A 2 13.53 -21.68 1.73
CA ASN A 2 14.98 -21.47 1.89
C ASN A 2 15.28 -19.97 2.10
N LEU A 3 16.55 -19.61 2.35
CA LEU A 3 16.92 -18.21 2.65
C LEU A 3 16.62 -17.27 1.49
N LEU A 4 16.99 -17.63 0.25
CA LEU A 4 16.74 -16.79 -0.91
C LEU A 4 15.23 -16.56 -1.17
N SER A 5 14.39 -17.58 -0.95
CA SER A 5 12.93 -17.43 -0.97
C SER A 5 12.43 -16.44 0.09
N GLN A 6 13.04 -16.44 1.29
CA GLN A 6 12.69 -15.47 2.33
C GLN A 6 13.07 -14.04 1.92
N TYR A 7 14.20 -13.84 1.23
CA TYR A 7 14.58 -12.52 0.69
C TYR A 7 13.62 -12.03 -0.38
N ILE A 8 13.12 -12.92 -1.25
CA ILE A 8 12.08 -12.59 -2.24
C ILE A 8 10.82 -12.07 -1.52
N VAL A 9 10.32 -12.83 -0.55
CA VAL A 9 9.10 -12.49 0.20
C VAL A 9 9.27 -11.21 1.00
N ALA A 10 10.30 -11.14 1.85
CA ALA A 10 10.56 -9.99 2.71
C ALA A 10 10.74 -8.69 1.91
N SER A 11 11.45 -8.75 0.78
CA SER A 11 11.63 -7.57 -0.07
C SER A 11 10.32 -7.13 -0.72
N ALA A 12 9.49 -8.08 -1.19
CA ALA A 12 8.18 -7.74 -1.76
C ALA A 12 7.23 -7.15 -0.71
N HIS A 13 7.20 -7.65 0.53
CA HIS A 13 6.38 -7.10 1.61
C HIS A 13 6.86 -5.71 2.07
N LEU A 14 8.18 -5.48 2.15
CA LEU A 14 8.72 -4.18 2.55
C LEU A 14 8.56 -3.11 1.45
N TYR A 15 8.69 -3.48 0.18
CA TYR A 15 8.71 -2.51 -0.92
C TYR A 15 7.41 -2.48 -1.73
N GLY A 16 6.48 -3.41 -1.51
CA GLY A 16 5.29 -3.63 -2.34
C GLY A 16 5.61 -4.26 -3.69
N ALA A 17 6.67 -3.79 -4.37
CA ALA A 17 7.27 -4.45 -5.53
C ALA A 17 8.76 -4.13 -5.61
N VAL A 18 9.52 -5.07 -6.16
CA VAL A 18 10.97 -5.04 -6.20
C VAL A 18 11.50 -5.79 -7.43
N PRO A 19 12.46 -5.23 -8.18
CA PRO A 19 13.10 -5.93 -9.29
C PRO A 19 13.86 -7.18 -8.80
N LYS A 20 13.86 -8.26 -9.61
CA LYS A 20 14.64 -9.48 -9.31
C LYS A 20 16.11 -9.17 -9.02
N ALA A 21 16.72 -8.27 -9.80
CA ALA A 21 18.10 -7.85 -9.63
C ALA A 21 18.35 -7.19 -8.27
N VAL A 22 17.42 -6.38 -7.77
CA VAL A 22 17.54 -5.73 -6.46
C VAL A 22 17.49 -6.77 -5.34
N VAL A 23 16.69 -7.83 -5.47
CA VAL A 23 16.69 -8.93 -4.48
C VAL A 23 18.04 -9.64 -4.47
N ALA A 24 18.65 -9.87 -5.64
CA ALA A 24 19.99 -10.44 -5.74
C ALA A 24 21.04 -9.53 -5.06
N ASP A 25 21.01 -8.22 -5.33
CA ASP A 25 21.91 -7.24 -4.73
C ASP A 25 21.82 -7.24 -3.19
N ILE A 26 20.59 -7.16 -2.65
CA ILE A 26 20.37 -7.17 -1.19
C ILE A 26 20.82 -8.50 -0.57
N TYR A 27 20.57 -9.63 -1.24
CA TYR A 27 21.04 -10.94 -0.76
C TYR A 27 22.57 -10.98 -0.71
N ASN A 28 23.22 -10.55 -1.78
CA ASN A 28 24.67 -10.59 -1.93
C ASN A 28 25.40 -9.66 -0.96
N ASP A 29 24.82 -8.49 -0.65
CA ASP A 29 25.37 -7.54 0.33
C ASP A 29 25.31 -8.09 1.77
N GLN A 30 24.38 -9.00 2.05
CA GLN A 30 24.10 -9.50 3.41
C GLN A 30 24.51 -10.96 3.66
N ASN A 31 25.05 -11.65 2.65
CA ASN A 31 25.38 -13.07 2.72
C ASN A 31 26.72 -13.38 2.05
N GLU A 32 27.44 -14.38 2.57
CA GLU A 32 28.70 -14.82 1.97
C GLU A 32 28.49 -15.50 0.61
N GLU A 33 27.43 -16.30 0.48
CA GLU A 33 27.04 -16.91 -0.79
C GLU A 33 26.48 -15.84 -1.73
N GLN A 34 26.90 -15.89 -2.99
CA GLN A 34 26.52 -14.91 -4.01
C GLN A 34 25.61 -15.56 -5.03
N VAL A 35 24.59 -14.82 -5.47
CA VAL A 35 23.59 -15.27 -6.44
C VAL A 35 23.46 -14.28 -7.60
N MET A 36 23.10 -14.78 -8.76
CA MET A 36 22.74 -13.97 -9.92
C MET A 36 21.22 -13.73 -9.98
N THR A 37 20.79 -12.79 -10.81
CA THR A 37 19.35 -12.50 -10.98
C THR A 37 18.57 -13.74 -11.45
N GLU A 38 19.19 -14.56 -12.30
CA GLU A 38 18.62 -15.82 -12.80
C GLU A 38 18.45 -16.86 -11.69
N ASP A 39 19.33 -16.85 -10.67
CA ASP A 39 19.21 -17.74 -9.51
C ASP A 39 18.02 -17.34 -8.63
N VAL A 40 17.73 -16.04 -8.51
CA VAL A 40 16.54 -15.54 -7.80
C VAL A 40 15.27 -15.97 -8.52
N GLU A 41 15.22 -15.83 -9.85
CA GLU A 41 14.07 -16.27 -10.65
C GLU A 41 13.88 -17.79 -10.56
N LYS A 42 14.96 -18.55 -10.69
CA LYS A 42 14.94 -20.00 -10.54
C LYS A 42 14.44 -20.42 -9.16
N CYS A 43 14.92 -19.75 -8.10
CA CYS A 43 14.46 -19.98 -6.73
C CYS A 43 12.96 -19.75 -6.59
N TYR A 44 12.43 -18.68 -7.19
CA TYR A 44 10.99 -18.42 -7.24
C TYR A 44 10.25 -19.58 -7.92
N LEU A 45 10.67 -19.97 -9.12
CA LEU A 45 9.98 -21.02 -9.90
C LEU A 45 9.96 -22.37 -9.16
N GLU A 46 11.06 -22.74 -8.51
CA GLU A 46 11.18 -23.99 -7.73
C GLU A 46 10.35 -23.96 -6.43
N ASN A 47 10.12 -22.77 -5.86
CA ASN A 47 9.40 -22.59 -4.58
C ASN A 47 8.05 -21.87 -4.75
N ARG A 48 7.54 -21.77 -5.98
CA ARG A 48 6.43 -20.90 -6.38
C ARG A 48 5.21 -21.03 -5.47
N GLN A 49 4.76 -22.26 -5.21
CA GLN A 49 3.59 -22.50 -4.36
C GLN A 49 3.77 -21.99 -2.92
N ALA A 50 4.99 -22.03 -2.38
CA ALA A 50 5.26 -21.54 -1.02
C ALA A 50 5.32 -20.01 -0.98
N ILE A 51 5.89 -19.37 -2.01
CA ILE A 51 6.00 -17.91 -2.11
C ILE A 51 4.65 -17.26 -2.45
N GLU A 52 3.88 -17.82 -3.39
CA GLU A 52 2.56 -17.27 -3.74
C GLU A 52 1.54 -17.40 -2.59
N LYS A 53 1.74 -18.34 -1.65
CA LYS A 53 0.96 -18.41 -0.39
C LYS A 53 1.21 -17.25 0.57
N THR A 54 2.29 -16.51 0.35
CA THR A 54 2.61 -15.25 1.05
C THR A 54 2.19 -14.04 0.22
N PHE A 55 1.28 -14.20 -0.76
CA PHE A 55 0.76 -13.10 -1.58
C PHE A 55 1.81 -12.41 -2.48
N VAL A 56 2.97 -13.03 -2.70
CA VAL A 56 4.03 -12.50 -3.57
C VAL A 56 4.05 -13.25 -4.89
N TYR A 57 4.01 -12.49 -5.99
CA TYR A 57 3.99 -13.01 -7.35
C TYR A 57 5.07 -12.36 -8.20
N LEU A 58 5.55 -13.08 -9.21
CA LEU A 58 6.44 -12.54 -10.24
C LEU A 58 5.62 -11.98 -11.41
N GLU A 59 5.75 -10.69 -11.68
CA GLU A 59 5.19 -9.98 -12.83
C GLU A 59 6.35 -9.34 -13.61
N ASP A 60 6.57 -9.80 -14.84
CA ASP A 60 7.74 -9.47 -15.68
C ASP A 60 9.08 -9.61 -14.91
N GLU A 61 9.74 -8.49 -14.63
CA GLU A 61 11.04 -8.43 -13.95
C GLU A 61 10.95 -8.10 -12.46
N HIS A 62 9.73 -8.09 -11.89
CA HIS A 62 9.47 -7.66 -10.52
C HIS A 62 8.72 -8.71 -9.71
N PHE A 63 9.15 -8.91 -8.47
CA PHE A 63 8.29 -9.51 -7.46
C PHE A 63 7.39 -8.43 -6.88
N ALA A 64 6.10 -8.70 -6.76
CA ALA A 64 5.12 -7.77 -6.23
C ALA A 64 4.13 -8.46 -5.29
N HIS A 65 3.73 -7.75 -4.26
CA HIS A 65 2.65 -8.14 -3.37
C HIS A 65 1.29 -8.08 -4.12
N GLU A 66 0.36 -8.99 -3.80
CA GLU A 66 -0.94 -9.13 -4.48
C GLU A 66 -1.67 -7.79 -4.59
N THR A 67 -1.72 -7.03 -3.48
CA THR A 67 -2.36 -5.70 -3.41
C THR A 67 -1.87 -4.75 -4.49
N VAL A 68 -0.59 -4.80 -4.89
CA VAL A 68 -0.03 -3.95 -5.95
C VAL A 68 -0.49 -4.40 -7.32
N LEU A 69 -0.54 -5.71 -7.54
CA LEU A 69 -0.98 -6.31 -8.81
C LEU A 69 -2.49 -6.12 -9.03
N THR A 70 -3.28 -5.93 -7.96
CA THR A 70 -4.70 -5.65 -8.11
C THR A 70 -4.96 -4.35 -8.89
N PHE A 71 -5.82 -4.47 -9.90
CA PHE A 71 -6.16 -3.40 -10.84
C PHE A 71 -4.94 -2.63 -11.40
N ASP A 72 -4.00 -3.38 -11.98
CA ASP A 72 -2.88 -2.90 -12.80
C ASP A 72 -2.05 -1.79 -12.12
N GLY A 73 -1.80 -1.96 -10.82
CA GLY A 73 -1.14 -0.96 -9.98
C GLY A 73 0.39 -0.92 -10.08
N LEU A 74 1.02 -1.94 -10.66
CA LEU A 74 2.47 -2.09 -10.69
C LEU A 74 3.18 -0.89 -11.35
N ASP A 75 2.80 -0.52 -12.58
CA ASP A 75 3.40 0.61 -13.30
C ASP A 75 3.30 1.92 -12.52
N ALA A 76 2.14 2.18 -11.91
CA ALA A 76 1.91 3.39 -11.14
C ALA A 76 2.81 3.45 -9.90
N MET A 77 2.98 2.32 -9.21
CA MET A 77 3.86 2.25 -8.05
C MET A 77 5.33 2.37 -8.43
N LEU A 78 5.77 1.71 -9.51
CA LEU A 78 7.15 1.84 -10.01
C LEU A 78 7.47 3.29 -10.40
N GLN A 79 6.49 4.03 -10.97
CA GLN A 79 6.63 5.47 -11.20
C GLN A 79 6.79 6.28 -9.91
N GLN A 80 6.10 5.92 -8.82
CA GLN A 80 6.27 6.59 -7.52
C GLN A 80 7.63 6.27 -6.88
N GLN A 81 8.12 5.04 -7.04
CA GLN A 81 9.41 4.60 -6.52
C GLN A 81 10.60 5.19 -7.30
N ALA A 82 10.40 5.54 -8.57
CA ALA A 82 11.45 6.00 -9.46
C ALA A 82 12.22 7.21 -8.89
N GLY A 83 13.55 7.10 -8.88
CA GLY A 83 14.44 8.17 -8.42
C GLY A 83 14.54 8.33 -6.90
N LYS A 84 13.81 7.55 -6.10
CA LYS A 84 13.95 7.51 -4.63
C LYS A 84 14.99 6.46 -4.23
N PRO A 85 15.76 6.69 -3.15
CA PRO A 85 16.66 5.69 -2.61
C PRO A 85 15.85 4.55 -2.01
N ARG A 86 16.50 3.42 -1.75
CA ARG A 86 15.88 2.26 -1.10
C ARG A 86 16.35 2.18 0.33
N TYR A 87 15.41 1.99 1.24
CA TYR A 87 15.72 1.64 2.62
C TYR A 87 16.11 0.17 2.65
N ILE A 88 17.35 -0.14 3.01
CA ILE A 88 17.81 -1.53 3.15
C ILE A 88 18.09 -1.75 4.64
N PRO A 89 17.20 -2.44 5.38
CA PRO A 89 17.45 -2.77 6.78
C PRO A 89 18.50 -3.88 6.90
N GLU A 90 19.06 -4.03 8.10
CA GLU A 90 19.92 -5.16 8.44
C GLU A 90 19.18 -6.50 8.22
N LYS A 91 19.94 -7.57 7.99
CA LYS A 91 19.41 -8.89 7.62
C LYS A 91 18.32 -9.39 8.59
N GLU A 92 18.58 -9.34 9.89
CA GLU A 92 17.64 -9.83 10.91
C GLU A 92 16.34 -9.02 10.92
N GLU A 93 16.42 -7.74 10.57
CA GLU A 93 15.27 -6.85 10.49
C GLU A 93 14.48 -7.08 9.19
N LEU A 94 15.18 -7.20 8.05
CA LEU A 94 14.57 -7.53 6.77
C LEU A 94 13.75 -8.82 6.86
N LEU A 95 14.31 -9.88 7.45
CA LEU A 95 13.68 -11.20 7.49
C LEU A 95 12.42 -11.25 8.37
N LYS A 96 12.14 -10.23 9.20
CA LYS A 96 10.83 -10.13 9.89
C LYS A 96 9.68 -9.91 8.91
N TYR A 97 9.93 -9.20 7.81
CA TYR A 97 8.96 -8.97 6.74
C TYR A 97 8.61 -10.25 5.96
N VAL A 98 9.16 -11.43 6.29
CA VAL A 98 8.63 -12.69 5.76
C VAL A 98 7.19 -12.93 6.25
N ASP A 99 6.86 -12.44 7.44
CA ASP A 99 5.48 -12.36 7.93
C ASP A 99 4.80 -11.13 7.30
N ASP A 100 3.76 -11.36 6.52
CA ASP A 100 2.98 -10.31 5.84
C ASP A 100 2.26 -9.38 6.83
N PHE A 101 2.04 -9.84 8.07
CA PHE A 101 1.43 -9.03 9.13
C PHE A 101 2.47 -8.24 9.94
N TYR A 102 3.77 -8.41 9.65
CA TYR A 102 4.81 -7.69 10.35
C TYR A 102 4.91 -6.24 9.89
N PHE A 103 4.96 -5.33 10.87
CA PHE A 103 5.34 -3.94 10.66
C PHE A 103 6.13 -3.41 11.85
N GLU A 104 6.93 -2.37 11.61
CA GLU A 104 7.70 -1.69 12.66
C GLU A 104 6.78 -0.89 13.60
N GLN A 105 6.60 -1.39 14.83
CA GLN A 105 5.89 -0.66 15.89
C GLN A 105 6.77 0.46 16.48
N ASN A 106 6.74 1.62 15.84
CA ASN A 106 7.44 2.82 16.32
C ASN A 106 6.65 3.57 17.42
N SER A 107 7.29 4.56 18.04
CA SER A 107 6.67 5.34 19.12
C SER A 107 5.41 6.10 18.72
N ALA A 108 5.25 6.46 17.44
CA ALA A 108 4.02 7.08 16.94
C ALA A 108 2.85 6.09 16.90
N TYR A 109 3.11 4.82 16.54
CA TYR A 109 2.14 3.74 16.59
C TYR A 109 1.68 3.50 18.03
N THR A 110 2.64 3.31 18.95
CA THR A 110 2.34 3.13 20.38
C THR A 110 1.52 4.29 20.96
N THR A 111 1.82 5.53 20.54
CA THR A 111 1.10 6.71 21.01
C THR A 111 -0.38 6.70 20.57
N ILE A 112 -0.67 6.43 19.30
CA ILE A 112 -2.05 6.39 18.83
C ILE A 112 -2.79 5.18 19.41
N TYR A 113 -2.11 4.03 19.52
CA TYR A 113 -2.66 2.81 20.12
C TYR A 113 -3.20 3.05 21.53
N HIS A 114 -2.36 3.57 22.44
CA HIS A 114 -2.80 3.84 23.81
C HIS A 114 -3.91 4.88 23.88
N TYR A 115 -3.87 5.91 23.02
CA TYR A 115 -4.95 6.89 22.99
C TYR A 115 -6.28 6.26 22.57
N VAL A 116 -6.27 5.43 21.52
CA VAL A 116 -7.45 4.72 21.02
C VAL A 116 -7.98 3.75 22.09
N LEU A 117 -7.11 2.93 22.66
CA LEU A 117 -7.43 1.98 23.72
C LEU A 117 -8.11 2.65 24.91
N GLU A 118 -7.47 3.67 25.49
CA GLU A 118 -7.90 4.27 26.75
C GLU A 118 -9.06 5.27 26.58
N ASN A 119 -9.12 5.99 25.45
CA ASN A 119 -10.01 7.15 25.31
C ASN A 119 -11.14 6.95 24.30
N LEU A 120 -11.06 5.94 23.44
CA LEU A 120 -12.08 5.67 22.41
C LEU A 120 -12.77 4.32 22.60
N LEU A 121 -12.13 3.38 23.27
CA LEU A 121 -12.54 1.97 23.32
C LEU A 121 -12.60 1.38 24.73
N ASP A 122 -12.49 2.21 25.78
CA ASP A 122 -12.65 1.80 27.18
C ASP A 122 -11.79 0.59 27.60
N GLY A 123 -10.58 0.46 27.03
CA GLY A 123 -9.64 -0.62 27.32
C GLY A 123 -9.86 -1.91 26.51
N ASP A 124 -10.69 -1.89 25.47
CA ASP A 124 -10.85 -3.00 24.53
C ASP A 124 -9.63 -3.14 23.60
N ASP A 125 -8.71 -4.03 24.00
CA ASP A 125 -7.40 -4.27 23.37
C ASP A 125 -7.51 -4.83 21.94
N ASP A 126 -8.41 -5.79 21.73
CA ASP A 126 -8.64 -6.42 20.43
C ASP A 126 -9.12 -5.36 19.42
N ARG A 127 -10.12 -4.55 19.82
CA ARG A 127 -10.64 -3.48 18.95
C ARG A 127 -9.63 -2.35 18.72
N ALA A 128 -8.79 -2.04 19.70
CA ALA A 128 -7.75 -1.01 19.55
C ALA A 128 -6.68 -1.46 18.56
N THR A 129 -6.26 -2.72 18.67
CA THR A 129 -5.33 -3.40 17.74
C THR A 129 -5.88 -3.35 16.33
N ASP A 130 -7.08 -3.87 16.14
CA ASP A 130 -7.83 -3.87 14.89
C ASP A 130 -7.86 -2.50 14.17
N VAL A 131 -8.18 -1.44 14.91
CA VAL A 131 -8.26 -0.08 14.36
C VAL A 131 -6.89 0.47 14.00
N CYS A 132 -5.89 0.25 14.85
CA CYS A 132 -4.57 0.82 14.66
C CYS A 132 -3.79 0.08 13.56
N GLU A 133 -3.92 -1.24 13.46
CA GLU A 133 -3.34 -2.05 12.38
C GLU A 133 -3.95 -1.69 11.02
N ASP A 134 -5.28 -1.48 10.94
CA ASP A 134 -5.91 -0.98 9.71
C ASP A 134 -5.36 0.38 9.29
N VAL A 135 -5.21 1.30 10.25
CA VAL A 135 -4.65 2.64 9.99
C VAL A 135 -3.21 2.51 9.51
N GLN A 136 -2.41 1.65 10.14
CA GLN A 136 -1.02 1.36 9.78
C GLN A 136 -0.93 0.80 8.35
N GLY A 137 -1.61 -0.30 8.05
CA GLY A 137 -1.55 -0.94 6.72
C GLY A 137 -2.07 -0.01 5.61
N MET A 138 -3.09 0.80 5.89
CA MET A 138 -3.57 1.80 4.93
C MET A 138 -2.56 2.94 4.71
N ILE A 139 -1.70 3.25 5.67
CA ILE A 139 -0.59 4.18 5.48
C ILE A 139 0.51 3.56 4.61
N GLU A 140 0.86 2.29 4.80
CA GLU A 140 1.91 1.58 4.06
C GLU A 140 1.65 1.57 2.55
N VAL A 141 0.37 1.39 2.16
CA VAL A 141 -0.11 1.49 0.76
C VAL A 141 -0.39 2.92 0.30
N ASN A 142 0.09 3.93 1.04
CA ASN A 142 -0.04 5.36 0.77
C ASN A 142 -1.49 5.84 0.56
N ALA A 143 -2.44 5.35 1.37
CA ALA A 143 -3.83 5.76 1.26
C ALA A 143 -4.06 7.24 1.62
N ARG A 144 -5.14 7.80 1.08
CA ARG A 144 -5.55 9.18 1.37
C ARG A 144 -5.88 9.35 2.85
N PHE A 145 -5.49 10.50 3.40
CA PHE A 145 -5.78 10.86 4.79
C PHE A 145 -7.27 10.75 5.15
N LYS A 146 -8.17 11.08 4.23
CA LYS A 146 -9.62 10.90 4.44
C LYS A 146 -9.98 9.42 4.66
N SER A 147 -9.40 8.51 3.89
CA SER A 147 -9.60 7.08 4.05
C SER A 147 -9.11 6.59 5.41
N LEU A 148 -7.94 7.09 5.86
CA LEU A 148 -7.40 6.78 7.19
C LEU A 148 -8.39 7.20 8.30
N MET A 149 -8.94 8.40 8.20
CA MET A 149 -9.92 8.88 9.17
C MET A 149 -11.25 8.12 9.11
N ASN A 150 -11.63 7.56 7.96
CA ASN A 150 -12.86 6.77 7.81
C ASN A 150 -12.76 5.37 8.44
N ILE A 151 -11.55 4.85 8.69
CA ILE A 151 -11.34 3.56 9.35
C ILE A 151 -12.01 3.54 10.72
N PHE A 152 -11.86 4.62 11.48
CA PHE A 152 -12.51 4.78 12.79
C PHE A 152 -14.03 4.63 12.66
N ASP A 153 -14.65 5.31 11.70
CA ASP A 153 -16.10 5.22 11.48
C ASP A 153 -16.51 3.80 11.04
N HIS A 154 -15.74 3.13 10.15
CA HIS A 154 -16.01 1.76 9.69
C HIS A 154 -15.85 0.69 10.79
N ARG A 155 -14.89 0.87 11.70
CA ARG A 155 -14.66 0.00 12.87
C ARG A 155 -15.59 0.35 14.05
N GLY A 156 -16.59 1.21 13.83
CA GLY A 156 -17.57 1.59 14.85
C GLY A 156 -17.00 2.43 15.99
N VAL A 157 -15.91 3.16 15.75
CA VAL A 157 -15.29 4.08 16.71
C VAL A 157 -15.85 5.48 16.49
N THR A 158 -16.61 5.97 17.47
CA THR A 158 -17.22 7.30 17.39
C THR A 158 -16.44 8.31 18.21
N PHE A 159 -16.17 9.49 17.63
CA PHE A 159 -15.56 10.58 18.37
C PHE A 159 -16.63 11.38 19.12
N GLN A 160 -16.47 11.50 20.44
CA GLN A 160 -17.36 12.22 21.35
C GLN A 160 -17.27 13.75 21.20
N SER A 161 -16.19 14.26 20.60
CA SER A 161 -16.03 15.70 20.39
C SER A 161 -15.15 16.05 19.18
N ARG A 162 -15.29 17.29 18.69
CA ARG A 162 -14.40 17.85 17.66
C ARG A 162 -12.94 17.82 18.09
N LYS A 163 -12.66 18.14 19.36
CA LYS A 163 -11.31 18.12 19.94
C LYS A 163 -10.69 16.72 19.93
N GLN A 164 -11.48 15.68 20.20
CA GLN A 164 -11.03 14.29 20.14
C GLN A 164 -10.69 13.90 18.70
N ARG A 165 -11.57 14.19 17.73
CA ARG A 165 -11.32 13.97 16.30
C ARG A 165 -10.05 14.71 15.82
N GLU A 166 -9.85 15.97 16.22
CA GLU A 166 -8.66 16.75 15.91
C GLU A 166 -7.38 16.18 16.55
N THR A 167 -7.49 15.55 17.72
CA THR A 167 -6.36 14.91 18.41
C THR A 167 -5.91 13.66 17.68
N VAL A 168 -6.86 12.77 17.36
CA VAL A 168 -6.60 11.57 16.55
C VAL A 168 -6.06 11.95 15.19
N SER A 169 -6.64 12.95 14.53
CA SER A 169 -6.15 13.44 13.24
C SER A 169 -4.68 13.86 13.28
N ARG A 170 -4.21 14.51 14.35
CA ARG A 170 -2.80 14.86 14.52
C ARG A 170 -1.94 13.61 14.74
N MET A 171 -2.38 12.66 15.55
CA MET A 171 -1.66 11.40 15.80
C MET A 171 -1.50 10.58 14.51
N VAL A 172 -2.56 10.45 13.70
CA VAL A 172 -2.51 9.77 12.39
C VAL A 172 -1.51 10.44 11.46
N LYS A 173 -1.43 11.79 11.43
CA LYS A 173 -0.40 12.50 10.63
C LYS A 173 1.01 12.26 11.12
N VAL A 174 1.21 12.13 12.44
CA VAL A 174 2.52 11.79 12.99
C VAL A 174 2.87 10.36 12.60
N LEU A 175 1.95 9.41 12.75
CA LEU A 175 2.15 8.02 12.33
C LEU A 175 2.49 7.95 10.83
N GLN A 176 1.72 8.62 9.97
CA GLN A 176 1.96 8.68 8.52
C GLN A 176 3.36 9.16 8.12
N ASN A 177 4.03 9.93 8.99
CA ASN A 177 5.41 10.36 8.73
C ASN A 177 6.47 9.36 9.19
N ASN A 178 6.12 8.38 10.02
CA ASN A 178 7.05 7.41 10.64
C ASN A 178 6.82 5.96 10.18
N VAL A 179 5.85 5.70 9.30
CA VAL A 179 5.61 4.38 8.70
C VAL A 179 6.39 4.25 7.40
N ARG A 180 6.87 3.03 7.12
CA ARG A 180 7.55 2.61 5.88
C ARG A 180 6.51 2.59 4.74
N LEU A 181 6.79 3.21 3.59
CA LEU A 181 5.86 3.23 2.46
C LEU A 181 6.41 2.44 1.27
N TRP A 182 5.56 1.65 0.61
CA TRP A 182 5.90 0.95 -0.63
C TRP A 182 6.29 1.93 -1.75
N ASP A 183 5.52 3.02 -1.91
CA ASP A 183 5.80 4.12 -2.85
C ASP A 183 7.17 4.79 -2.62
N ASN A 184 7.77 4.61 -1.44
CA ASN A 184 9.03 5.22 -1.03
C ASN A 184 10.18 4.21 -0.95
N ASN A 185 10.08 3.05 -1.62
CA ASN A 185 11.06 1.97 -1.53
C ASN A 185 11.41 1.61 -0.07
N GLY A 186 10.40 1.52 0.79
CA GLY A 186 10.57 1.19 2.21
C GLY A 186 11.10 2.33 3.06
N HIS A 187 11.25 3.57 2.57
CA HIS A 187 11.52 4.70 3.45
C HIS A 187 10.25 5.27 4.08
N THR A 188 10.41 5.89 5.26
CA THR A 188 9.35 6.74 5.82
C THR A 188 9.32 8.10 5.13
N ASN A 189 8.18 8.80 5.20
CA ASN A 189 8.10 10.16 4.66
C ASN A 189 9.09 11.13 5.36
N LYS A 190 9.30 10.93 6.67
CA LYS A 190 10.24 11.73 7.45
C LYS A 190 11.68 11.54 6.97
N GLU A 191 12.12 10.30 6.78
CA GLU A 191 13.48 9.98 6.33
C GLU A 191 13.77 10.55 4.94
N LEU A 192 12.88 10.35 3.97
CA LEU A 192 13.07 10.90 2.62
C LEU A 192 13.16 12.42 2.64
N LYS A 193 12.33 13.08 3.45
CA LYS A 193 12.37 14.53 3.61
C LYS A 193 13.70 15.00 4.22
N GLU A 194 14.20 14.30 5.23
CA GLU A 194 15.51 14.59 5.86
C GLU A 194 16.67 14.40 4.87
N GLN A 195 16.53 13.48 3.92
CA GLN A 195 17.46 13.26 2.81
C GLN A 195 17.27 14.23 1.62
N GLY A 196 16.33 15.18 1.71
CA GLY A 196 16.11 16.20 0.69
C GLY A 196 15.22 15.78 -0.48
N TYR A 197 14.56 14.62 -0.40
CA TYR A 197 13.58 14.19 -1.40
C TYR A 197 12.25 14.90 -1.19
N THR A 198 11.64 15.33 -2.29
CA THR A 198 10.26 15.83 -2.27
C THR A 198 9.32 14.66 -2.11
N VAL A 199 8.82 14.45 -0.89
CA VAL A 199 7.64 13.61 -0.66
C VAL A 199 6.43 14.32 -1.26
N SER A 200 6.12 13.97 -2.51
CA SER A 200 4.90 14.42 -3.17
C SER A 200 3.72 13.98 -2.30
N ALA A 201 3.11 14.92 -1.60
CA ALA A 201 1.85 14.72 -0.88
C ALA A 201 0.65 14.53 -1.85
N VAL A 202 0.90 13.99 -3.04
CA VAL A 202 -0.11 13.65 -4.02
C VAL A 202 -0.45 12.18 -3.76
N PRO A 203 -1.48 11.88 -2.95
CA PRO A 203 -1.96 10.53 -2.84
C PRO A 203 -2.37 10.06 -4.23
N SER A 204 -1.88 8.89 -4.63
CA SER A 204 -2.20 8.21 -5.88
C SER A 204 -3.65 8.47 -6.28
N GLU A 205 -3.84 9.17 -7.39
CA GLU A 205 -5.14 9.34 -8.01
C GLU A 205 -5.53 8.02 -8.66
N ASN A 206 -6.00 7.04 -7.86
CA ASN A 206 -6.89 5.92 -8.21
C ASN A 206 -6.91 4.91 -7.05
N LYS A 207 -7.83 4.99 -6.09
CA LYS A 207 -9.02 4.10 -5.89
C LYS A 207 -9.54 4.49 -4.48
N ALA A 208 -10.82 4.59 -4.11
CA ALA A 208 -12.08 4.17 -4.66
C ALA A 208 -13.09 5.34 -4.60
N SER A 209 -13.68 5.66 -5.73
CA SER A 209 -15.04 6.17 -5.75
C SER A 209 -15.72 5.50 -6.94
N SER A 210 -16.80 4.79 -6.69
CA SER A 210 -17.77 4.34 -7.67
C SER A 210 -18.51 5.55 -8.28
N GLN A 211 -17.79 6.52 -8.81
CA GLN A 211 -18.33 7.47 -9.76
C GLN A 211 -17.96 6.95 -11.13
N THR A 212 -18.93 6.31 -11.77
CA THR A 212 -18.99 6.22 -13.22
C THR A 212 -18.44 7.53 -13.78
N LYS A 213 -17.29 7.48 -14.47
CA LYS A 213 -16.76 8.63 -15.20
C LYS A 213 -17.94 9.15 -16.02
N LYS A 214 -18.49 10.31 -15.64
CA LYS A 214 -19.61 10.91 -16.36
C LYS A 214 -19.06 11.27 -17.73
N LEU A 215 -19.28 10.39 -18.70
CA LEU A 215 -18.98 10.65 -20.11
C LEU A 215 -19.57 12.01 -20.46
N GLY A 216 -18.71 12.93 -20.88
CA GLY A 216 -19.12 14.24 -21.34
C GLY A 216 -20.03 14.07 -22.54
N ARG A 217 -21.07 14.92 -22.65
CA ARG A 217 -22.05 14.86 -23.76
C ARG A 217 -21.39 14.84 -25.16
N ASN A 218 -20.18 15.36 -25.30
CA ASN A 218 -19.47 15.45 -26.57
C ASN A 218 -18.41 14.35 -26.79
N ASP A 219 -18.13 13.50 -25.79
CA ASP A 219 -17.09 12.48 -25.86
C ASP A 219 -17.48 11.33 -26.80
N PRO A 220 -16.52 10.56 -27.34
CA PRO A 220 -16.82 9.32 -28.07
C PRO A 220 -17.68 8.37 -27.22
N CYS A 221 -18.71 7.79 -27.83
CA CYS A 221 -19.66 6.95 -27.11
C CYS A 221 -19.06 5.57 -26.76
N HIS A 222 -19.33 5.11 -25.53
CA HIS A 222 -18.78 3.86 -24.98
C HIS A 222 -19.16 2.58 -25.73
N CYS A 223 -20.24 2.60 -26.52
CA CYS A 223 -20.68 1.44 -27.31
C CYS A 223 -19.85 1.16 -28.57
N GLY A 224 -18.74 1.86 -28.79
CA GLY A 224 -17.86 1.66 -29.95
C GLY A 224 -18.40 2.21 -31.28
N SER A 225 -19.49 3.00 -31.26
CA SER A 225 -20.12 3.51 -32.50
C SER A 225 -19.36 4.63 -33.21
N GLY A 226 -18.30 5.19 -32.59
CA GLY A 226 -17.57 6.37 -33.08
C GLY A 226 -18.36 7.69 -33.03
N LYS A 227 -19.61 7.70 -32.57
CA LYS A 227 -20.45 8.91 -32.44
C LYS A 227 -20.23 9.61 -31.09
N LYS A 228 -20.52 10.91 -31.01
CA LYS A 228 -20.56 11.65 -29.73
C LYS A 228 -21.63 11.08 -28.79
N TYR A 229 -21.37 11.01 -27.49
CA TYR A 229 -22.21 10.37 -26.49
C TYR A 229 -23.66 10.87 -26.50
N LYS A 230 -23.87 12.20 -26.60
CA LYS A 230 -25.20 12.83 -26.71
C LYS A 230 -26.00 12.44 -27.94
N LYS A 231 -25.37 11.86 -28.96
CA LYS A 231 -26.02 11.41 -30.20
C LYS A 231 -26.14 9.88 -30.26
N CYS A 232 -25.82 9.18 -29.18
CA CYS A 232 -25.80 7.72 -29.17
C CYS A 232 -26.43 7.12 -27.90
N CYS A 233 -25.65 6.84 -26.86
CA CYS A 233 -26.17 6.10 -25.69
C CYS A 233 -26.74 6.99 -24.58
N LEU A 234 -26.57 8.32 -24.62
CA LEU A 234 -26.98 9.22 -23.52
C LEU A 234 -28.43 9.00 -23.08
N ASP A 235 -29.39 9.01 -24.01
CA ASP A 235 -30.81 8.85 -23.68
C ASP A 235 -31.15 7.43 -23.21
N LYS A 236 -30.40 6.42 -23.66
CA LYS A 236 -30.59 5.02 -23.26
C LYS A 236 -30.10 4.80 -21.83
N ASP A 237 -28.92 5.33 -21.53
CA ASP A 237 -28.30 5.24 -20.21
C ASP A 237 -29.12 6.04 -19.17
N GLN A 238 -29.64 7.21 -19.54
CA GLN A 238 -30.54 7.99 -18.68
C GLN A 238 -31.83 7.23 -18.34
N LYS A 239 -32.41 6.50 -19.31
CA LYS A 239 -33.61 5.68 -19.11
C LYS A 239 -33.34 4.42 -18.29
N MET A 240 -32.16 3.82 -18.41
CA MET A 240 -31.77 2.67 -17.58
C MET A 240 -31.56 3.08 -16.12
N ASN A 241 -30.90 4.22 -15.87
CA ASN A 241 -30.68 4.72 -14.51
C ASN A 241 -31.98 5.17 -13.83
N ALA A 242 -32.96 5.68 -14.58
CA ALA A 242 -34.28 6.04 -14.04
C ALA A 242 -35.17 4.84 -13.68
N ARG A 243 -34.78 3.61 -14.04
CA ARG A 243 -35.51 2.36 -13.70
C ARG A 243 -34.89 1.60 -12.52
N GLN A 244 -33.74 2.05 -12.01
CA GLN A 244 -33.02 1.45 -10.88
C GLN A 244 -33.12 2.30 -9.60
N VAL A 245 -34.05 3.26 -9.58
CA VAL A 245 -34.42 4.07 -8.40
C VAL A 245 -35.89 3.84 -8.10
#